data_AF-A0AAD2CXT7-F1
#
_entry.id   AF-A0AAD2CXT7-F1
#
_cell.length_a   1.000
_cell.length_b   1.000
_cell.length_c   1.000
_cell.angle_alpha   90.00
_cell.angle_beta   90.00
_cell.angle_gamma   90.00
#
_symmetry.space_group_name_H-M   'P 1'
#
loop_
_entity.id
_entity.type
_entity.pdbx_description
1 polymer ?
#
loop_
_entity_poly.entity_id
_entity_poly.type
_entity_poly.pdbx_seq_one_letter_code
_entity_poly.pdbx_strand_id
1 'polypeptide(L)'
;TTQFGGCSTSAFNEVSHRVRSSGDDSLGRWAWIRLHGRTRGVCQRDLVVLSAYRPNPPNDGHQTVWFQHKAHFSRTHRDADPREAFIKDLSMAINKWRDDGCSIILGIDANDDLSSYSPTSFRFRMSEVGLIEAIQSKHPGSHQATYQRNLRGYPIDGIFATPDVPILAAGYYPFDEHVASDHRGLWIDFDLRSLLGGHKPTKSTRVPRRLVMHNKRVVQRYVQLAEQGYMRYNIPGRLSTLGFDVARRLAEQNCRKLSMGGAEWSPQGQSIRDRITLWRLLLKGRRQCRVSSRKVRRLLLKTNEPLAWKLTTAELETLLTQDLGRYREAKRGLTSKWRKAHVTTRTQSIAKVRHKTAS
;
A
#
# COMPACT_ATOMS: atom_id res chain seq x y z
N THR A 1 -25.96 15.13 1.84
CA THR A 1 -25.05 15.21 3.00
C THR A 1 -23.87 16.05 2.61
N THR A 2 -23.68 17.20 3.26
CA THR A 2 -22.52 18.07 3.07
C THR A 2 -21.29 17.33 3.60
N GLN A 3 -20.33 17.03 2.73
CA GLN A 3 -19.03 16.48 3.13
C GLN A 3 -18.10 17.65 3.43
N PHE A 4 -17.58 17.73 4.64
CA PHE A 4 -16.62 18.77 5.02
C PHE A 4 -15.20 18.21 4.94
N GLY A 5 -14.25 19.05 4.54
CA GLY A 5 -12.87 18.66 4.23
C GLY A 5 -12.65 18.40 2.74
N GLY A 6 -11.52 17.77 2.43
CA GLY A 6 -11.10 17.47 1.06
C GLY A 6 -9.64 17.84 0.83
N CYS A 7 -8.95 17.03 0.04
CA CYS A 7 -7.57 17.26 -0.35
C CYS A 7 -7.48 17.33 -1.88
N SER A 8 -6.55 18.13 -2.38
CA SER A 8 -6.27 18.23 -3.81
C SER A 8 -4.78 18.20 -4.06
N THR A 9 -4.37 17.50 -5.11
CA THR A 9 -2.98 17.44 -5.55
C THR A 9 -2.94 17.62 -7.05
N SER A 10 -2.17 18.63 -7.49
CA SER A 10 -2.10 19.05 -8.89
C SER A 10 -0.65 19.13 -9.35
N ALA A 11 -0.42 18.82 -10.62
CA ALA A 11 0.85 19.04 -11.30
C ALA A 11 0.65 19.98 -12.49
N PHE A 12 1.58 20.90 -12.66
CA PHE A 12 1.53 21.92 -13.71
C PHE A 12 2.73 21.79 -14.66
N ASN A 13 2.63 22.44 -15.82
CA ASN A 13 3.69 22.58 -16.81
C ASN A 13 4.31 21.22 -17.20
N GLU A 14 5.63 21.15 -17.38
CA GLU A 14 6.35 19.95 -17.80
C GLU A 14 6.11 18.72 -16.90
N VAL A 15 5.79 18.93 -15.62
CA VAL A 15 5.53 17.85 -14.66
C VAL A 15 4.21 17.15 -14.97
N SER A 16 3.22 17.88 -15.51
CA SER A 16 1.89 17.32 -15.83
C SER A 16 1.98 16.16 -16.83
N HIS A 17 2.88 16.25 -17.82
CA HIS A 17 3.12 15.19 -18.81
C HIS A 17 3.72 13.91 -18.20
N ARG A 18 4.22 13.97 -16.96
CA ARG A 18 4.77 12.81 -16.24
C ARG A 18 3.73 12.13 -15.35
N VAL A 19 2.55 12.71 -15.16
CA VAL A 19 1.48 12.12 -14.35
C VAL A 19 1.01 10.83 -15.01
N ARG A 20 1.22 9.71 -14.34
CA ARG A 20 0.81 8.37 -14.79
C ARG A 20 -0.56 7.98 -14.27
N SER A 21 -0.85 8.36 -13.03
CA SER A 21 -2.10 8.04 -12.35
C SER A 21 -2.32 8.99 -11.19
N SER A 22 -3.56 9.15 -10.78
CA SER A 22 -3.97 9.88 -9.59
C SER A 22 -5.01 9.08 -8.82
N GLY A 23 -5.31 9.52 -7.60
CA GLY A 23 -6.41 8.98 -6.82
C GLY A 23 -6.55 9.69 -5.48
N ASP A 24 -7.48 9.21 -4.69
CA ASP A 24 -7.87 9.78 -3.41
C ASP A 24 -8.27 8.68 -2.43
N ASP A 25 -8.33 9.04 -1.15
CA ASP A 25 -8.98 8.24 -0.12
C ASP A 25 -10.50 8.43 -0.14
N SER A 26 -11.24 7.35 0.12
CA SER A 26 -12.71 7.35 0.10
C SER A 26 -13.38 8.30 1.09
N LEU A 27 -12.65 8.80 2.09
CA LEU A 27 -13.15 9.77 3.07
C LEU A 27 -12.66 11.19 2.79
N GLY A 28 -11.91 11.42 1.71
CA GLY A 28 -11.35 12.73 1.35
C GLY A 28 -10.17 13.16 2.22
N ARG A 29 -9.54 12.22 2.94
CA ARG A 29 -8.43 12.49 3.88
C ARG A 29 -7.11 12.79 3.19
N TRP A 30 -6.93 12.28 1.97
CA TRP A 30 -5.77 12.59 1.13
C TRP A 30 -6.09 12.40 -0.34
N ALA A 31 -5.33 13.09 -1.18
CA ALA A 31 -5.30 12.95 -2.63
C ALA A 31 -3.84 12.78 -3.08
N TRP A 32 -3.61 12.09 -4.19
CA TRP A 32 -2.26 11.81 -4.65
C TRP A 32 -2.16 11.76 -6.17
N ILE A 33 -0.96 12.08 -6.66
CA ILE A 33 -0.55 11.89 -8.05
C ILE A 33 0.73 11.05 -8.07
N ARG A 34 0.86 10.18 -9.07
CA ARG A 34 2.06 9.38 -9.31
C ARG A 34 2.72 9.87 -10.59
N LEU A 35 3.94 10.36 -10.45
CA LEU A 35 4.80 10.80 -11.53
C LEU A 35 5.67 9.63 -12.00
N HIS A 36 5.72 9.43 -13.31
CA HIS A 36 6.53 8.39 -13.91
C HIS A 36 8.01 8.79 -14.02
N GLY A 37 8.88 7.96 -13.47
CA GLY A 37 10.32 8.06 -13.63
C GLY A 37 10.89 7.06 -14.62
N ARG A 38 12.16 7.25 -15.00
CA ARG A 38 12.86 6.27 -15.83
C ARG A 38 12.99 4.94 -15.08
N THR A 39 12.74 3.86 -15.79
CA THR A 39 12.99 2.50 -15.31
C THR A 39 14.36 2.05 -15.83
N ARG A 40 15.25 1.58 -14.94
CA ARG A 40 16.53 0.99 -15.34
C ARG A 40 16.70 -0.37 -14.68
N GLY A 41 16.52 -1.43 -15.47
CA GLY A 41 16.45 -2.79 -14.94
C GLY A 41 15.21 -2.96 -14.06
N VAL A 42 15.41 -3.43 -12.82
CA VAL A 42 14.33 -3.66 -11.82
C VAL A 42 13.99 -2.39 -11.03
N CYS A 43 14.80 -1.32 -11.13
CA CYS A 43 14.58 -0.09 -10.39
C CYS A 43 13.63 0.84 -11.14
N GLN A 44 12.38 0.91 -10.68
CA GLN A 44 11.42 1.95 -11.04
C GLN A 44 11.65 3.16 -10.14
N ARG A 45 11.68 4.37 -10.70
CA ARG A 45 11.93 5.64 -9.98
C ARG A 45 10.72 6.56 -10.01
N ASP A 46 9.55 5.99 -9.79
CA ASP A 46 8.33 6.80 -9.74
C ASP A 46 8.31 7.62 -8.44
N LEU A 47 7.67 8.78 -8.50
CA LEU A 47 7.45 9.64 -7.34
C LEU A 47 5.94 9.71 -7.09
N VAL A 48 5.50 9.49 -5.86
CA VAL A 48 4.14 9.79 -5.42
C VAL A 48 4.16 11.09 -4.62
N VAL A 49 3.40 12.08 -5.09
CA VAL A 49 3.16 13.33 -4.37
C VAL A 49 1.74 13.27 -3.82
N LEU A 50 1.57 13.54 -2.53
CA LEU A 50 0.27 13.51 -1.88
C LEU A 50 -0.01 14.70 -0.97
N SER A 51 -1.23 15.19 -1.17
CA SER A 51 -2.13 15.97 -0.34
C SER A 51 -2.73 15.32 0.89
N ALA A 52 -2.57 15.76 2.14
CA ALA A 52 -3.34 15.16 3.23
C ALA A 52 -3.86 16.15 4.28
N TYR A 53 -4.97 15.78 4.92
CA TYR A 53 -5.61 16.54 6.01
C TYR A 53 -6.00 15.58 7.14
N ARG A 54 -5.31 15.68 8.28
CA ARG A 54 -5.65 14.87 9.46
C ARG A 54 -6.78 15.55 10.23
N PRO A 55 -7.87 14.84 10.58
CA PRO A 55 -8.99 15.43 11.31
C PRO A 55 -8.54 16.09 12.61
N ASN A 56 -9.08 17.26 12.95
CA ASN A 56 -8.88 17.87 14.26
C ASN A 56 -9.30 16.94 15.42
N PRO A 57 -8.75 17.13 16.64
CA PRO A 57 -9.25 16.45 17.84
C PRO A 57 -10.77 16.67 18.02
N PRO A 58 -11.48 15.75 18.70
CA PRO A 58 -12.90 15.92 18.94
C PRO A 58 -13.17 17.21 19.71
N ASN A 59 -14.18 17.95 19.28
CA ASN A 59 -14.72 19.14 19.94
C ASN A 59 -16.26 19.04 19.99
N ASP A 60 -16.98 20.06 20.45
CA ASP A 60 -18.46 19.99 20.56
C ASP A 60 -19.20 20.15 19.22
N GLY A 61 -18.47 20.32 18.11
CA GLY A 61 -19.04 20.54 16.79
C GLY A 61 -19.49 19.26 16.11
N HIS A 62 -20.79 18.97 16.09
CA HIS A 62 -21.38 17.79 15.45
C HIS A 62 -21.15 17.65 13.93
N GLN A 63 -20.65 18.70 13.26
CA GLN A 63 -20.35 18.69 11.82
C GLN A 63 -18.85 18.58 11.50
N THR A 64 -17.97 18.39 12.49
CA THR A 64 -16.53 18.25 12.21
C THR A 64 -16.19 16.99 11.44
N VAL A 65 -15.08 17.03 10.70
CA VAL A 65 -14.51 15.88 9.97
C VAL A 65 -14.31 14.67 10.91
N TRP A 66 -13.95 14.90 12.17
CA TRP A 66 -13.81 13.84 13.16
C TRP A 66 -15.13 13.07 13.38
N PHE A 67 -16.25 13.77 13.64
CA PHE A 67 -17.54 13.09 13.84
C PHE A 67 -18.07 12.44 12.58
N GLN A 68 -17.84 13.04 11.41
CA GLN A 68 -18.22 12.42 10.14
C GLN A 68 -17.50 11.09 9.94
N HIS A 69 -16.19 11.04 10.20
CA HIS A 69 -15.43 9.79 10.17
C HIS A 69 -15.90 8.81 11.24
N LYS A 70 -16.17 9.26 12.46
CA LYS A 70 -16.66 8.38 13.54
C LYS A 70 -18.02 7.78 13.18
N ALA A 71 -18.94 8.55 12.62
CA ALA A 71 -20.23 8.06 12.14
C ALA A 71 -20.06 7.05 10.99
N HIS A 72 -19.18 7.33 10.03
CA HIS A 72 -18.85 6.39 8.95
C HIS A 72 -18.25 5.08 9.48
N PHE A 73 -17.36 5.16 10.46
CA PHE A 73 -16.73 4.02 11.12
C PHE A 73 -17.75 3.16 11.87
N SER A 74 -18.68 3.77 12.61
CA SER A 74 -19.79 3.05 13.25
C SER A 74 -20.66 2.30 12.23
N ARG A 75 -20.98 2.93 11.09
CA ARG A 75 -21.75 2.30 10.00
C ARG A 75 -21.03 1.14 9.33
N THR A 76 -19.70 1.15 9.34
CA THR A 76 -18.85 0.11 8.75
C THR A 76 -18.33 -0.89 9.79
N HIS A 77 -18.82 -0.80 11.03
CA HIS A 77 -18.38 -1.62 12.18
C HIS A 77 -16.87 -1.56 12.45
N ARG A 78 -16.25 -0.41 12.17
CA ARG A 78 -14.87 -0.11 12.53
C ARG A 78 -14.85 0.63 13.85
N ASP A 79 -14.36 0.01 14.91
CA ASP A 79 -14.13 0.72 16.17
C ASP A 79 -12.69 1.28 16.20
N ALA A 80 -12.56 2.53 15.78
CA ALA A 80 -11.30 3.25 15.83
C ALA A 80 -11.56 4.74 16.11
N ASP A 81 -10.57 5.39 16.71
CA ASP A 81 -10.49 6.85 16.71
C ASP A 81 -10.14 7.34 15.27
N PRO A 82 -10.85 8.33 14.71
CA PRO A 82 -10.57 8.93 13.40
C PRO A 82 -9.12 9.36 13.15
N ARG A 83 -8.42 9.90 14.15
CA ARG A 83 -7.04 10.38 14.02
C ARG A 83 -6.04 9.22 14.04
N GLU A 84 -6.27 8.21 14.88
CA GLU A 84 -5.47 6.99 14.88
C GLU A 84 -5.69 6.17 13.60
N ALA A 85 -6.93 6.07 13.14
CA ALA A 85 -7.28 5.46 11.87
C ALA A 85 -6.61 6.16 10.70
N PHE A 86 -6.55 7.50 10.70
CA PHE A 86 -5.83 8.28 9.69
C PHE A 86 -4.36 7.88 9.62
N ILE A 87 -3.64 7.87 10.75
CA ILE A 87 -2.21 7.53 10.80
C ILE A 87 -2.00 6.10 10.28
N LYS A 88 -2.80 5.14 10.76
CA LYS A 88 -2.70 3.73 10.36
C LYS A 88 -2.95 3.55 8.86
N ASP A 89 -4.02 4.14 8.33
CA ASP A 89 -4.40 3.97 6.93
C ASP A 89 -3.40 4.66 5.98
N LEU A 90 -2.96 5.87 6.33
CA LEU A 90 -1.96 6.60 5.57
C LEU A 90 -0.61 5.87 5.57
N SER A 91 -0.21 5.31 6.72
CA SER A 91 1.01 4.49 6.84
C SER A 91 0.97 3.25 5.95
N MET A 92 -0.18 2.58 5.88
CA MET A 92 -0.37 1.43 4.97
C MET A 92 -0.29 1.85 3.50
N ALA A 93 -0.88 2.99 3.14
CA ALA A 93 -0.82 3.52 1.77
C ALA A 93 0.62 3.88 1.37
N ILE A 94 1.35 4.59 2.24
CA ILE A 94 2.76 4.96 2.05
C ILE A 94 3.62 3.71 1.86
N ASN A 95 3.51 2.73 2.75
CA ASN A 95 4.31 1.51 2.64
C ASN A 95 4.01 0.75 1.34
N LYS A 96 2.76 0.71 0.88
CA LYS A 96 2.41 0.10 -0.40
C LYS A 96 3.13 0.78 -1.57
N TRP A 97 3.14 2.12 -1.63
CA TRP A 97 3.85 2.83 -2.69
C TRP A 97 5.37 2.64 -2.59
N ARG A 98 5.92 2.59 -1.37
CA ARG A 98 7.34 2.32 -1.16
C ARG A 98 7.74 0.90 -1.57
N ASP A 99 6.89 -0.09 -1.30
CA ASP A 99 7.07 -1.48 -1.73
C ASP A 99 7.03 -1.60 -3.27
N ASP A 100 6.24 -0.76 -3.93
CA ASP A 100 6.23 -0.58 -5.39
C ASP A 100 7.48 0.17 -5.93
N GLY A 101 8.41 0.55 -5.05
CA GLY A 101 9.65 1.25 -5.39
C GLY A 101 9.51 2.76 -5.61
N CYS A 102 8.42 3.38 -5.16
CA CYS A 102 8.21 4.80 -5.32
C CYS A 102 8.90 5.62 -4.21
N SER A 103 9.48 6.75 -4.59
CA SER A 103 9.80 7.86 -3.68
C SER A 103 8.51 8.59 -3.30
N ILE A 104 8.46 9.22 -2.12
CA ILE A 104 7.23 9.86 -1.62
C ILE A 104 7.52 11.31 -1.22
N ILE A 105 6.59 12.22 -1.54
CA ILE A 105 6.48 13.57 -0.98
C ILE A 105 5.05 13.74 -0.46
N LEU A 106 4.89 14.04 0.83
CA LEU A 106 3.63 14.24 1.53
C LEU A 106 3.57 15.67 2.06
N GLY A 107 2.67 16.48 1.52
CA GLY A 107 2.27 17.75 2.14
C GLY A 107 1.02 17.53 2.98
N ILE A 108 1.03 17.97 4.24
CA ILE A 108 -0.04 17.67 5.18
C ILE A 108 -0.33 18.81 6.15
N ASP A 109 -1.61 19.08 6.40
CA ASP A 109 -2.08 19.65 7.67
C ASP A 109 -2.30 18.50 8.67
N ALA A 110 -1.37 18.34 9.61
CA ALA A 110 -1.35 17.22 10.54
C ALA A 110 -2.29 17.44 11.74
N ASN A 111 -2.76 18.68 11.95
CA ASN A 111 -3.48 19.11 13.15
C ASN A 111 -2.83 18.52 14.43
N ASP A 112 -1.50 18.57 14.50
CA ASP A 112 -0.66 18.00 15.56
C ASP A 112 0.64 18.79 15.70
N ASP A 113 1.30 18.69 16.85
CA ASP A 113 2.60 19.33 17.05
C ASP A 113 3.71 18.59 16.28
N LEU A 114 4.17 19.18 15.17
CA LEU A 114 5.24 18.61 14.35
C LEU A 114 6.65 18.93 14.88
N SER A 115 6.79 19.74 15.94
CA SER A 115 8.07 19.88 16.65
C SER A 115 8.33 18.67 17.56
N SER A 116 7.27 18.05 18.07
CA SER A 116 7.34 16.87 18.93
C SER A 116 7.84 15.62 18.21
N TYR A 117 8.72 14.86 18.87
CA TYR A 117 9.22 13.57 18.42
C TYR A 117 8.95 12.45 19.43
N SER A 118 7.83 12.54 20.15
CA SER A 118 7.36 11.46 21.03
C SER A 118 6.86 10.27 20.21
N PRO A 119 6.83 9.04 20.76
CA PRO A 119 6.33 7.86 20.05
C PRO A 119 4.89 7.98 19.51
N THR A 120 4.09 8.89 20.08
CA THR A 120 2.71 9.17 19.68
C THR A 120 2.58 10.34 18.71
N SER A 121 3.65 11.13 18.49
CA SER A 121 3.58 12.31 17.62
C SER A 121 3.46 11.90 16.16
N PHE A 122 2.72 12.70 15.38
CA PHE A 122 2.59 12.47 13.94
C PHE A 122 3.96 12.32 13.24
N ARG A 123 4.91 13.19 13.60
CA ARG A 123 6.26 13.18 13.02
C ARG A 123 7.01 11.88 13.29
N PHE A 124 6.91 11.32 14.50
CA PHE A 124 7.52 10.02 14.81
C PHE A 124 6.85 8.90 14.01
N ARG A 125 5.52 8.89 13.91
CA ARG A 125 4.79 7.88 13.13
C ARG A 125 5.16 7.92 11.64
N MET A 126 5.43 9.10 11.09
CA MET A 126 5.91 9.23 9.70
C MET A 126 7.36 8.73 9.53
N SER A 127 8.20 8.82 10.56
CA SER A 127 9.57 8.29 10.48
C SER A 127 9.60 6.75 10.51
N GLU A 128 8.64 6.12 11.19
CA GLU A 128 8.47 4.65 11.16
C GLU A 128 8.16 4.13 9.75
N VAL A 129 7.47 4.92 8.91
CA VAL A 129 7.24 4.60 7.49
C VAL A 129 8.32 5.15 6.56
N GLY A 130 9.45 5.58 7.13
CA GLY A 130 10.64 5.99 6.40
C GLY A 130 10.54 7.36 5.73
N LEU A 131 9.69 8.26 6.24
CA LEU A 131 9.65 9.66 5.81
C LEU A 131 10.40 10.55 6.80
N ILE A 132 11.01 11.62 6.29
CA ILE A 132 11.65 12.68 7.07
C ILE A 132 10.92 13.99 6.83
N GLU A 133 10.84 14.85 7.84
CA GLU A 133 10.29 16.21 7.69
C GLU A 133 11.32 17.08 6.95
N ALA A 134 10.93 17.58 5.77
CA ALA A 134 11.82 18.18 4.79
C ALA A 134 12.37 19.53 5.25
N ILE A 135 11.55 20.39 5.84
CA ILE A 135 11.96 21.74 6.25
C ILE A 135 12.90 21.65 7.46
N GLN A 136 12.55 20.88 8.47
CA GLN A 136 13.35 20.63 9.66
C GLN A 136 14.66 19.88 9.34
N SER A 137 14.69 19.06 8.28
CA SER A 137 15.94 18.45 7.81
C SER A 137 16.95 19.48 7.29
N LYS A 138 16.47 20.59 6.72
CA LYS A 138 17.28 21.71 6.24
C LYS A 138 17.58 22.75 7.31
N HIS A 139 16.64 22.93 8.24
CA HIS A 139 16.73 23.93 9.30
C HIS A 139 16.50 23.28 10.68
N PRO A 140 17.42 22.44 11.18
CA PRO A 140 17.24 21.76 12.46
C PRO A 140 17.02 22.75 13.60
N GLY A 141 15.97 22.53 14.39
CA GLY A 141 15.63 23.38 15.54
C GLY A 141 14.84 24.65 15.22
N SER A 142 14.69 25.02 13.95
CA SER A 142 13.87 26.15 13.53
C SER A 142 12.41 25.72 13.35
N HIS A 143 11.58 26.01 14.36
CA HIS A 143 10.15 25.72 14.36
C HIS A 143 9.37 27.02 14.27
N GLN A 144 8.36 27.05 13.41
CA GLN A 144 7.56 28.24 13.13
C GLN A 144 6.08 27.83 13.06
N ALA A 145 5.20 28.58 13.72
CA ALA A 145 3.77 28.26 13.76
C ALA A 145 3.11 28.38 12.38
N THR A 146 2.64 27.30 11.78
CA THR A 146 2.07 27.36 10.41
C THR A 146 0.62 27.84 10.36
N TYR A 147 -0.01 28.02 11.52
CA TYR A 147 -1.37 28.50 11.70
C TYR A 147 -1.38 29.77 12.57
N GLN A 148 -2.07 30.82 12.15
CA GLN A 148 -2.03 32.16 12.78
C GLN A 148 -2.45 32.15 14.25
N ARG A 149 -3.47 31.36 14.61
CA ARG A 149 -3.96 31.31 16.00
C ARG A 149 -3.17 30.33 16.87
N ASN A 150 -2.13 29.68 16.34
CA ASN A 150 -1.26 28.83 17.13
C ASN A 150 -0.25 29.69 17.92
N LEU A 151 -0.62 30.06 19.14
CA LEU A 151 0.23 30.85 20.05
C LEU A 151 1.37 30.03 20.69
N ARG A 152 1.45 28.72 20.45
CA ARG A 152 2.48 27.84 21.02
C ARG A 152 3.76 27.76 20.18
N GLY A 153 3.76 28.34 18.98
CA GLY A 153 4.98 28.50 18.17
C GLY A 153 5.44 27.26 17.38
N TYR A 154 4.72 26.14 17.45
CA TYR A 154 5.07 24.92 16.69
C TYR A 154 4.33 24.79 15.35
N PRO A 155 4.94 24.17 14.32
CA PRO A 155 4.25 23.87 13.07
C PRO A 155 3.20 22.76 13.24
N ILE A 156 2.06 22.91 12.56
CA ILE A 156 1.04 21.85 12.41
C ILE A 156 0.92 21.36 10.96
N ASP A 157 1.44 22.13 10.02
CA ASP A 157 1.60 21.80 8.62
C ASP A 157 3.04 21.37 8.35
N GLY A 158 3.24 20.37 7.51
CA GLY A 158 4.57 19.84 7.23
C GLY A 158 4.69 19.24 5.83
N ILE A 159 5.93 19.17 5.35
CA ILE A 159 6.28 18.45 4.12
C ILE A 159 7.20 17.31 4.49
N PHE A 160 6.75 16.09 4.27
CA PHE A 160 7.50 14.87 4.54
C PHE A 160 7.98 14.24 3.24
N ALA A 161 9.18 13.70 3.21
CA ALA A 161 9.74 13.06 2.02
C ALA A 161 10.52 11.80 2.35
N THR A 162 10.64 10.87 1.40
CA THR A 162 11.60 9.77 1.53
C THR A 162 13.05 10.31 1.44
N PRO A 163 14.04 9.69 2.13
CA PRO A 163 15.42 10.20 2.18
C PRO A 163 16.15 10.31 0.83
N ASP A 164 15.63 9.65 -0.22
CA ASP A 164 16.18 9.69 -1.57
C ASP A 164 15.71 10.90 -2.39
N VAL A 165 14.73 11.66 -1.91
CA VAL A 165 14.30 12.93 -2.52
C VAL A 165 15.39 13.98 -2.29
N PRO A 166 16.05 14.49 -3.35
CA PRO A 166 17.15 15.43 -3.23
C PRO A 166 16.62 16.85 -2.99
N ILE A 167 16.27 17.16 -1.74
CA ILE A 167 15.81 18.48 -1.34
C ILE A 167 16.99 19.46 -1.44
N LEU A 168 16.84 20.49 -2.25
CA LEU A 168 17.82 21.57 -2.47
C LEU A 168 17.63 22.66 -1.42
N ALA A 169 16.41 23.19 -1.32
CA ALA A 169 16.00 24.20 -0.37
C ALA A 169 14.59 23.93 0.15
N ALA A 170 14.22 24.54 1.27
CA ALA A 170 12.93 24.35 1.91
C ALA A 170 12.64 25.54 2.83
N GLY A 171 11.35 25.85 3.03
CA GLY A 171 10.96 26.96 3.90
C GLY A 171 9.47 27.16 4.04
N TYR A 172 9.15 28.24 4.74
CA TYR A 172 7.80 28.75 4.95
C TYR A 172 7.67 30.09 4.24
N TYR A 173 6.50 30.33 3.65
CA TYR A 173 6.09 31.69 3.30
C TYR A 173 5.60 32.43 4.57
N PRO A 174 5.73 33.76 4.63
CA PRO A 174 4.87 34.60 5.43
C PRO A 174 3.38 34.27 5.31
N PHE A 175 2.61 34.63 6.34
CA PHE A 175 1.16 34.54 6.29
C PHE A 175 0.62 35.47 5.21
N ASP A 176 -0.46 35.04 4.53
CA ASP A 176 -1.17 35.81 3.51
C ASP A 176 -0.35 36.22 2.27
N GLU A 177 0.89 35.72 2.10
CA GLU A 177 1.79 36.17 1.01
C GLU A 177 1.33 35.73 -0.40
N HIS A 178 0.54 34.66 -0.50
CA HIS A 178 0.05 34.13 -1.77
C HIS A 178 -1.40 33.63 -1.74
N VAL A 179 -1.87 33.21 -0.57
CA VAL A 179 -3.24 32.74 -0.35
C VAL A 179 -3.70 33.38 0.96
N ALA A 180 -4.81 34.12 0.91
CA ALA A 180 -5.46 34.64 2.10
C ALA A 180 -6.01 33.47 2.91
N SER A 181 -5.29 33.08 3.96
CA SER A 181 -5.58 31.92 4.78
C SER A 181 -4.96 32.11 6.16
N ASP A 182 -5.65 31.56 7.15
CA ASP A 182 -5.12 31.43 8.51
C ASP A 182 -3.95 30.43 8.61
N HIS A 183 -3.65 29.68 7.55
CA HIS A 183 -2.42 28.90 7.38
C HIS A 183 -1.46 29.58 6.40
N ARG A 184 -0.16 29.41 6.62
CA ARG A 184 0.87 29.85 5.65
C ARG A 184 1.30 28.72 4.73
N GLY A 185 1.73 29.09 3.53
CA GLY A 185 2.26 28.14 2.55
C GLY A 185 3.62 27.57 2.97
N LEU A 186 3.83 26.29 2.70
CA LEU A 186 5.12 25.60 2.84
C LEU A 186 5.67 25.28 1.44
N TRP A 187 6.98 25.26 1.30
CA TRP A 187 7.61 24.90 0.04
C TRP A 187 8.89 24.09 0.23
N ILE A 188 9.15 23.24 -0.76
CA ILE A 188 10.43 22.57 -0.96
C ILE A 188 10.84 22.74 -2.42
N ASP A 189 12.13 22.93 -2.62
CA ASP A 189 12.79 22.84 -3.92
C ASP A 189 13.61 21.55 -3.97
N PHE A 190 13.51 20.78 -5.05
CA PHE A 190 14.15 19.48 -5.17
C PHE A 190 14.49 19.14 -6.62
N ASP A 191 15.56 18.38 -6.83
CA ASP A 191 15.98 17.96 -8.17
C ASP A 191 15.11 16.81 -8.70
N LEU A 192 14.00 17.18 -9.34
CA LEU A 192 13.07 16.26 -9.98
C LEU A 192 13.74 15.40 -11.08
N ARG A 193 14.71 15.95 -11.81
CA ARG A 193 15.38 15.22 -12.91
C ARG A 193 16.24 14.11 -12.33
N SER A 194 17.02 14.37 -11.28
CA SER A 194 17.79 13.34 -10.59
C SER A 194 16.89 12.28 -9.97
N LEU A 195 15.81 12.70 -9.31
CA LEU A 195 14.87 11.81 -8.66
C LEU A 195 14.25 10.82 -9.64
N LEU A 196 13.70 11.32 -10.74
CA LEU A 196 13.04 10.52 -11.79
C LEU A 196 14.03 9.82 -12.74
N GLY A 197 15.32 9.76 -12.41
CA GLY A 197 16.34 9.03 -13.18
C GLY A 197 16.78 9.70 -14.49
N GLY A 198 16.47 10.99 -14.66
CA GLY A 198 16.95 11.84 -15.76
C GLY A 198 18.44 12.16 -15.65
N HIS A 199 18.98 12.27 -14.43
CA HIS A 199 20.39 12.62 -14.18
C HIS A 199 21.28 11.37 -14.09
N LYS A 200 22.44 11.40 -14.75
CA LYS A 200 23.54 10.47 -14.45
C LYS A 200 24.17 10.97 -13.15
N PRO A 201 24.39 10.13 -12.12
CA PRO A 201 24.96 10.60 -10.86
C PRO A 201 26.23 11.39 -11.15
N THR A 202 26.29 12.63 -10.67
CA THR A 202 27.49 13.46 -10.74
C THR A 202 28.63 12.60 -10.19
N LYS A 203 29.71 12.43 -10.99
CA LYS A 203 30.91 11.71 -10.53
C LYS A 203 31.25 12.26 -9.15
N SER A 204 31.50 11.37 -8.19
CA SER A 204 31.78 11.76 -6.81
C SER A 204 32.76 12.93 -6.78
N THR A 205 32.36 14.05 -6.19
CA THR A 205 33.24 15.19 -5.92
C THR A 205 34.22 14.89 -4.80
N ARG A 206 34.21 13.67 -4.23
CA ARG A 206 35.27 13.21 -3.36
C ARG A 206 36.57 13.29 -4.15
N VAL A 207 37.38 14.28 -3.77
CA VAL A 207 38.79 14.31 -4.13
C VAL A 207 39.32 12.90 -3.82
N PRO A 208 39.89 12.20 -4.81
CA PRO A 208 40.48 10.90 -4.60
C PRO A 208 41.36 10.98 -3.36
N ARG A 209 41.15 10.07 -2.40
CA ARG A 209 42.01 10.03 -1.21
C ARG A 209 43.43 9.85 -1.73
N ARG A 210 44.32 10.80 -1.43
CA ARG A 210 45.76 10.70 -1.76
C ARG A 210 46.40 9.67 -0.84
N LEU A 211 46.11 8.39 -1.09
CA LEU A 211 46.68 7.28 -0.35
C LEU A 211 48.08 6.99 -0.88
N VAL A 212 49.03 6.81 0.03
CA VAL A 212 50.39 6.40 -0.29
C VAL A 212 50.39 4.89 -0.52
N MET A 213 50.35 4.47 -1.79
CA MET A 213 50.21 3.05 -2.15
C MET A 213 51.55 2.29 -2.24
N HIS A 214 52.70 2.99 -2.29
CA HIS A 214 54.02 2.37 -2.41
C HIS A 214 54.63 1.96 -1.06
N ASN A 215 54.13 2.51 0.06
CA ASN A 215 54.60 2.14 1.39
C ASN A 215 53.74 1.01 1.98
N LYS A 216 54.28 -0.23 1.94
CA LYS A 216 53.57 -1.43 2.42
C LYS A 216 53.02 -1.32 3.85
N ARG A 217 53.73 -0.65 4.77
CA ARG A 217 53.29 -0.49 6.17
C ARG A 217 52.07 0.41 6.28
N VAL A 218 52.03 1.49 5.50
CA VAL A 218 50.89 2.42 5.48
C VAL A 218 49.66 1.75 4.86
N VAL A 219 49.84 0.97 3.79
CA VAL A 219 48.76 0.19 3.17
C VAL A 219 48.18 -0.83 4.14
N GLN A 220 49.02 -1.61 4.80
CA GLN A 220 48.58 -2.62 5.78
C GLN A 220 47.80 -1.99 6.94
N ARG A 221 48.28 -0.86 7.49
CA ARG A 221 47.59 -0.14 8.57
C ARG A 221 46.23 0.41 8.11
N TYR A 222 46.16 0.94 6.90
CA TYR A 222 44.90 1.44 6.32
C TYR A 222 43.88 0.31 6.14
N VAL A 223 44.30 -0.83 5.56
CA VAL A 223 43.43 -1.99 5.36
C VAL A 223 42.89 -2.51 6.70
N GLN A 224 43.75 -2.67 7.71
CA GLN A 224 43.32 -3.06 9.05
C GLN A 224 42.27 -2.12 9.64
N LEU A 225 42.49 -0.81 9.57
CA LEU A 225 41.54 0.17 10.10
C LEU A 225 40.21 0.17 9.32
N ALA A 226 40.27 -0.01 8.01
CA ALA A 226 39.08 -0.11 7.17
C ALA A 226 38.26 -1.37 7.49
N GLU A 227 38.93 -2.52 7.63
CA GLU A 227 38.29 -3.79 8.01
C GLU A 227 37.70 -3.74 9.42
N GLN A 228 38.43 -3.16 10.38
CA GLN A 228 37.91 -2.91 11.73
C GLN A 228 36.66 -2.03 11.71
N GLY A 229 36.65 -0.99 10.88
CA GLY A 229 35.46 -0.17 10.64
C GLY A 229 34.31 -0.99 10.06
N TYR A 230 34.57 -1.80 9.03
CA TYR A 230 33.55 -2.65 8.42
C TYR A 230 32.94 -3.65 9.41
N MET A 231 33.77 -4.28 10.25
CA MET A 231 33.32 -5.20 11.29
C MET A 231 32.54 -4.48 12.39
N ARG A 232 33.05 -3.33 12.87
CA ARG A 232 32.39 -2.52 13.91
C ARG A 232 30.97 -2.12 13.52
N TYR A 233 30.75 -1.79 12.25
CA TYR A 233 29.42 -1.39 11.74
C TYR A 233 28.65 -2.53 11.07
N ASN A 234 29.14 -3.78 11.20
CA ASN A 234 28.57 -4.99 10.59
C ASN A 234 28.18 -4.79 9.11
N ILE A 235 29.04 -4.11 8.36
CA ILE A 235 28.79 -3.77 6.95
C ILE A 235 28.61 -5.03 6.09
N PRO A 236 29.42 -6.10 6.22
CA PRO A 236 29.23 -7.33 5.46
C PRO A 236 27.89 -8.01 5.73
N GLY A 237 27.47 -8.09 7.00
CA GLY A 237 26.19 -8.68 7.38
C GLY A 237 25.01 -7.90 6.80
N ARG A 238 25.04 -6.56 6.90
CA ARG A 238 24.00 -5.68 6.33
C ARG A 238 23.89 -5.80 4.82
N LEU A 239 25.03 -5.89 4.12
CA LEU A 239 25.08 -6.11 2.66
C LEU A 239 24.49 -7.47 2.29
N SER A 240 24.81 -8.52 3.05
CA SER A 240 24.29 -9.87 2.85
C SER A 240 22.76 -9.91 3.02
N THR A 241 22.23 -9.35 4.11
CA THR A 241 20.78 -9.26 4.34
C THR A 241 20.07 -8.52 3.22
N LEU A 242 20.62 -7.38 2.78
CA LEU A 242 20.07 -6.61 1.66
C LEU A 242 20.03 -7.43 0.36
N GLY A 243 21.11 -8.18 0.09
CA GLY A 243 21.20 -9.08 -1.06
C GLY A 243 20.15 -10.19 -1.04
N PHE A 244 19.95 -10.85 0.11
CA PHE A 244 18.91 -11.86 0.28
C PHE A 244 17.50 -11.30 0.10
N ASP A 245 17.22 -10.10 0.64
CA ASP A 245 15.90 -9.48 0.50
C ASP A 245 15.60 -9.10 -0.96
N VAL A 246 16.57 -8.59 -1.70
CA VAL A 246 16.41 -8.30 -3.13
C VAL A 246 16.15 -9.59 -3.92
N ALA A 247 16.92 -10.64 -3.67
CA ALA A 247 16.75 -11.93 -4.34
C ALA A 247 15.40 -12.57 -4.02
N ARG A 248 14.96 -12.52 -2.75
CA ARG A 248 13.65 -13.04 -2.31
C ARG A 248 12.49 -12.30 -2.97
N ARG A 249 12.52 -10.96 -3.00
CA ARG A 249 11.47 -10.16 -3.66
C ARG A 249 11.39 -10.46 -5.16
N LEU A 250 12.54 -10.61 -5.83
CA LEU A 250 12.58 -11.00 -7.23
C LEU A 250 12.00 -12.40 -7.45
N ALA A 251 12.31 -13.36 -6.58
CA ALA A 251 11.71 -14.69 -6.62
C ALA A 251 10.19 -14.65 -6.41
N GLU A 252 9.71 -13.90 -5.40
CA GLU A 252 8.29 -13.74 -5.08
C GLU A 252 7.48 -13.11 -6.23
N GLN A 253 8.06 -12.16 -6.97
CA GLN A 253 7.41 -11.56 -8.14
C GLN A 253 7.23 -12.54 -9.29
N ASN A 254 8.14 -13.51 -9.43
CA ASN A 254 8.09 -14.57 -10.45
C ASN A 254 7.33 -15.82 -9.98
N CYS A 255 7.03 -15.90 -8.68
CA CYS A 255 6.18 -16.95 -8.13
C CYS A 255 4.71 -16.72 -8.52
N ARG A 256 4.01 -17.81 -8.86
CA ARG A 256 2.57 -17.77 -9.15
C ARG A 256 1.80 -17.35 -7.90
N LYS A 257 1.16 -16.18 -7.93
CA LYS A 257 0.28 -15.71 -6.85
C LYS A 257 -0.86 -16.71 -6.62
N LEU A 258 -0.99 -17.21 -5.39
CA LEU A 258 -2.07 -18.10 -4.98
C LEU A 258 -3.36 -17.30 -4.76
N SER A 259 -4.30 -17.38 -5.70
CA SER A 259 -5.65 -16.80 -5.53
C SER A 259 -6.54 -17.70 -4.67
N MET A 260 -6.32 -17.66 -3.36
CA MET A 260 -7.11 -18.38 -2.35
C MET A 260 -8.39 -17.62 -2.02
N GLY A 261 -9.25 -17.36 -3.02
CA GLY A 261 -10.45 -16.51 -2.88
C GLY A 261 -11.19 -16.73 -1.56
N GLY A 262 -11.80 -15.67 -0.99
CA GLY A 262 -12.18 -15.57 0.44
C GLY A 262 -13.25 -16.50 1.02
N ALA A 263 -13.39 -17.74 0.51
CA ALA A 263 -14.15 -18.83 1.10
C ALA A 263 -13.31 -20.11 1.05
N GLU A 264 -13.19 -20.77 2.19
CA GLU A 264 -12.52 -22.05 2.35
C GLU A 264 -13.07 -23.13 1.39
N TRP A 265 -12.17 -23.85 0.70
CA TRP A 265 -12.59 -24.92 -0.22
C TRP A 265 -13.19 -26.11 0.56
N SER A 266 -14.34 -26.61 0.08
CA SER A 266 -15.00 -27.84 0.53
C SER A 266 -15.68 -28.55 -0.65
N PRO A 267 -15.83 -29.89 -0.63
CA PRO A 267 -16.51 -30.64 -1.71
C PRO A 267 -17.95 -30.17 -1.95
N GLN A 268 -18.69 -29.89 -0.88
CA GLN A 268 -20.07 -29.41 -0.93
C GLN A 268 -20.16 -28.03 -1.61
N GLY A 269 -19.27 -27.10 -1.22
CA GLY A 269 -19.17 -25.79 -1.87
C GLY A 269 -18.76 -25.89 -3.34
N GLN A 270 -17.89 -26.85 -3.68
CA GLN A 270 -17.48 -27.10 -5.07
C GLN A 270 -18.65 -27.64 -5.90
N SER A 271 -19.48 -28.53 -5.35
CA SER A 271 -20.67 -29.06 -6.03
C SER A 271 -21.64 -27.95 -6.45
N ILE A 272 -21.87 -26.97 -5.56
CA ILE A 272 -22.73 -25.82 -5.87
C ILE A 272 -22.08 -24.94 -6.96
N ARG A 273 -20.77 -24.70 -6.88
CA ARG A 273 -20.03 -23.95 -7.91
C ARG A 273 -20.06 -24.62 -9.28
N ASP A 274 -19.98 -25.94 -9.31
CA ASP A 274 -20.02 -26.73 -10.54
C ASP A 274 -21.41 -26.61 -11.21
N ARG A 275 -22.49 -26.66 -10.43
CA ARG A 275 -23.86 -26.38 -10.90
C ARG A 275 -24.03 -24.96 -11.44
N ILE A 276 -23.62 -23.94 -10.69
CA ILE A 276 -23.62 -22.53 -11.16
C ILE A 276 -22.87 -22.39 -12.48
N THR A 277 -21.73 -23.07 -12.61
CA THR A 277 -20.92 -23.05 -13.83
C THR A 277 -21.65 -23.74 -14.99
N LEU A 278 -22.33 -24.87 -14.75
CA LEU A 278 -23.14 -25.54 -15.75
C LEU A 278 -24.25 -24.63 -16.29
N TRP A 279 -25.06 -24.03 -15.41
CA TRP A 279 -26.16 -23.14 -15.81
C TRP A 279 -25.67 -21.94 -16.62
N ARG A 280 -24.59 -21.29 -16.17
CA ARG A 280 -23.97 -20.17 -16.91
C ARG A 280 -23.48 -20.58 -18.29
N LEU A 281 -22.90 -21.77 -18.43
CA LEU A 281 -22.42 -22.25 -19.73
C LEU A 281 -23.58 -22.58 -20.67
N LEU A 282 -24.67 -23.18 -20.18
CA LEU A 282 -25.86 -23.45 -20.98
C LEU A 282 -26.52 -22.13 -21.45
N LEU A 283 -26.72 -21.17 -20.54
CA LEU A 283 -27.25 -19.84 -20.89
C LEU A 283 -26.35 -19.10 -21.88
N LYS A 284 -25.02 -19.17 -21.71
CA LYS A 284 -24.06 -18.60 -22.66
C LYS A 284 -24.19 -19.23 -24.05
N GLY A 285 -24.40 -20.54 -24.13
CA GLY A 285 -24.68 -21.24 -25.39
C GLY A 285 -25.98 -20.79 -26.05
N ARG A 286 -27.05 -20.54 -25.27
CA ARG A 286 -28.33 -20.01 -25.78
C ARG A 286 -28.19 -18.60 -26.36
N ARG A 287 -27.25 -17.80 -25.85
CA ARG A 287 -26.87 -16.47 -26.36
C ARG A 287 -25.90 -16.51 -27.55
N GLN A 288 -25.83 -17.64 -28.27
CA GLN A 288 -24.97 -17.87 -29.44
C GLN A 288 -23.46 -17.63 -29.19
N CYS A 289 -23.00 -17.68 -27.93
CA CYS A 289 -21.60 -17.55 -27.61
C CYS A 289 -20.90 -18.92 -27.69
N ARG A 290 -19.63 -18.95 -28.14
CA ARG A 290 -18.83 -20.18 -28.18
C ARG A 290 -18.64 -20.77 -26.78
N VAL A 291 -19.06 -22.03 -26.60
CA VAL A 291 -18.94 -22.79 -25.35
C VAL A 291 -18.31 -24.16 -25.63
N SER A 292 -17.45 -24.65 -24.71
CA SER A 292 -16.83 -25.97 -24.85
C SER A 292 -17.83 -27.09 -24.54
N SER A 293 -18.24 -27.83 -25.56
CA SER A 293 -19.13 -28.99 -25.44
C SER A 293 -18.56 -30.07 -24.50
N ARG A 294 -17.23 -30.25 -24.50
CA ARG A 294 -16.54 -31.19 -23.59
C ARG A 294 -16.68 -30.78 -22.12
N LYS A 295 -16.58 -29.47 -21.83
CA LYS A 295 -16.75 -28.95 -20.47
C LYS A 295 -18.19 -29.09 -19.98
N VAL A 296 -19.17 -28.83 -20.86
CA VAL A 296 -20.59 -28.99 -20.55
C VAL A 296 -20.90 -30.46 -20.22
N ARG A 297 -20.53 -31.41 -21.09
CA ARG A 297 -20.74 -32.86 -20.83
C ARG A 297 -20.14 -33.32 -19.50
N ARG A 298 -18.92 -32.88 -19.19
CA ARG A 298 -18.26 -33.20 -17.92
C ARG A 298 -19.05 -32.65 -16.73
N LEU A 299 -19.57 -31.43 -16.83
CA LEU A 299 -20.35 -30.82 -15.75
C LEU A 299 -21.73 -31.46 -15.60
N LEU A 300 -22.39 -31.87 -16.69
CA LEU A 300 -23.65 -32.63 -16.64
C LEU A 300 -23.50 -33.90 -15.80
N LEU A 301 -22.43 -34.69 -16.07
CA LEU A 301 -22.13 -35.89 -15.29
C LEU A 301 -21.74 -35.56 -13.84
N LYS A 302 -20.86 -34.57 -13.64
CA LYS A 302 -20.34 -34.22 -12.32
C LYS A 302 -21.41 -33.66 -11.37
N THR A 303 -22.44 -33.01 -11.92
CA THR A 303 -23.55 -32.44 -11.16
C THR A 303 -24.76 -33.37 -11.08
N ASN A 304 -24.72 -34.52 -11.77
CA ASN A 304 -25.83 -35.47 -11.92
C ASN A 304 -27.08 -34.86 -12.56
N GLU A 305 -26.90 -33.97 -13.55
CA GLU A 305 -27.97 -33.26 -14.24
C GLU A 305 -27.96 -33.60 -15.75
N PRO A 306 -28.21 -34.85 -16.17
CA PRO A 306 -28.02 -35.29 -17.55
C PRO A 306 -28.99 -34.64 -18.56
N LEU A 307 -30.15 -34.18 -18.10
CA LEU A 307 -31.20 -33.58 -18.92
C LEU A 307 -31.20 -32.05 -18.90
N ALA A 308 -30.25 -31.42 -18.21
CA ALA A 308 -30.14 -29.96 -18.09
C ALA A 308 -30.08 -29.21 -19.43
N TRP A 309 -29.63 -29.85 -20.51
CA TRP A 309 -29.60 -29.25 -21.85
C TRP A 309 -30.97 -29.13 -22.53
N LYS A 310 -31.98 -29.86 -22.02
CA LYS A 310 -33.38 -29.78 -22.50
C LYS A 310 -34.16 -28.63 -21.86
N LEU A 311 -33.66 -28.06 -20.78
CA LEU A 311 -34.31 -26.96 -20.07
C LEU A 311 -34.38 -25.69 -20.92
N THR A 312 -35.46 -24.95 -20.72
CA THR A 312 -35.70 -23.62 -21.30
C THR A 312 -34.78 -22.58 -20.67
N THR A 313 -34.64 -21.42 -21.31
CA THR A 313 -33.83 -20.31 -20.78
C THR A 313 -34.35 -19.80 -19.45
N ALA A 314 -35.68 -19.71 -19.28
CA ALA A 314 -36.31 -19.26 -18.04
C ALA A 314 -36.02 -20.22 -16.88
N GLU A 315 -36.18 -21.54 -17.09
CA GLU A 315 -35.88 -22.55 -16.07
C GLU A 315 -34.40 -22.52 -15.64
N LEU A 316 -33.48 -22.35 -16.60
CA LEU A 316 -32.05 -22.22 -16.32
C LEU A 316 -31.70 -20.98 -15.49
N GLU A 317 -32.38 -19.85 -15.72
CA GLU A 317 -32.19 -18.62 -14.95
C GLU A 317 -32.74 -18.74 -13.51
N THR A 318 -33.87 -19.42 -13.33
CA THR A 318 -34.42 -19.74 -12.01
C THR A 318 -33.46 -20.63 -11.21
N LEU A 319 -32.97 -21.72 -11.80
CA LEU A 319 -32.02 -22.64 -11.16
C LEU A 319 -30.69 -21.95 -10.84
N LEU A 320 -30.21 -21.08 -11.73
CA LEU A 320 -29.02 -20.28 -11.49
C LEU A 320 -29.20 -19.35 -10.28
N THR A 321 -30.35 -18.70 -10.16
CA THR A 321 -30.66 -17.80 -9.05
C THR A 321 -30.74 -18.56 -7.72
N GLN A 322 -31.41 -19.72 -7.72
CA GLN A 322 -31.48 -20.60 -6.55
C GLN A 322 -30.10 -21.05 -6.08
N ASP A 323 -29.25 -21.56 -6.98
CA ASP A 323 -27.91 -22.04 -6.61
C ASP A 323 -26.97 -20.90 -6.22
N LEU A 324 -27.13 -19.69 -6.78
CA LEU A 324 -26.42 -18.50 -6.32
C LEU A 324 -26.82 -18.11 -4.89
N GLY A 325 -28.10 -18.24 -4.53
CA GLY A 325 -28.60 -18.07 -3.17
C GLY A 325 -27.93 -19.06 -2.21
N ARG A 326 -27.99 -20.35 -2.53
CA ARG A 326 -27.34 -21.43 -1.75
C ARG A 326 -25.83 -21.21 -1.59
N TYR A 327 -25.16 -20.75 -2.65
CA TYR A 327 -23.74 -20.46 -2.60
C TYR A 327 -23.40 -19.24 -1.71
N ARG A 328 -24.25 -18.20 -1.71
CA ARG A 328 -24.09 -17.05 -0.81
C ARG A 328 -24.29 -17.44 0.65
N GLU A 329 -25.31 -18.25 0.95
CA GLU A 329 -25.52 -18.81 2.29
C GLU A 329 -24.33 -19.69 2.72
N ALA A 330 -23.85 -20.54 1.82
CA ALA A 330 -22.68 -21.37 2.08
C ALA A 330 -21.46 -20.52 2.50
N LYS A 331 -21.25 -19.40 1.81
CA LYS A 331 -20.15 -18.47 2.08
C LYS A 331 -20.27 -17.73 3.42
N ARG A 332 -21.46 -17.60 4.01
CA ARG A 332 -21.67 -16.93 5.31
C ARG A 332 -21.23 -17.74 6.54
N GLY A 333 -20.74 -18.98 6.36
CA GLY A 333 -20.13 -19.74 7.47
C GLY A 333 -20.15 -21.26 7.30
N LEU A 334 -21.01 -21.80 6.43
CA LEU A 334 -21.09 -23.25 6.20
C LEU A 334 -19.84 -23.80 5.51
N THR A 335 -19.17 -23.02 4.66
CA THR A 335 -17.93 -23.46 3.99
C THR A 335 -16.83 -23.85 4.96
N SER A 336 -16.72 -23.16 6.11
CA SER A 336 -15.72 -23.52 7.12
C SER A 336 -16.11 -24.77 7.90
N LYS A 337 -17.39 -24.91 8.25
CA LYS A 337 -17.92 -26.14 8.88
C LYS A 337 -17.71 -27.36 7.98
N TRP A 338 -18.07 -27.25 6.69
CA TRP A 338 -17.88 -28.33 5.71
C TRP A 338 -16.41 -28.66 5.46
N ARG A 339 -15.53 -27.66 5.45
CA ARG A 339 -14.08 -27.91 5.34
C ARG A 339 -13.55 -28.65 6.56
N LYS A 340 -13.89 -28.21 7.77
CA LYS A 340 -13.48 -28.90 9.01
C LYS A 340 -13.94 -30.35 9.00
N ALA A 341 -15.22 -30.60 8.71
CA ALA A 341 -15.75 -31.96 8.58
C ALA A 341 -15.00 -32.79 7.53
N HIS A 342 -14.77 -32.23 6.33
CA HIS A 342 -14.05 -32.92 5.26
C HIS A 342 -12.60 -33.27 5.63
N VAL A 343 -11.88 -32.36 6.28
CA VAL A 343 -10.52 -32.60 6.76
C VAL A 343 -10.53 -33.70 7.82
N THR A 344 -11.43 -33.65 8.81
CA THR A 344 -11.56 -34.70 9.84
C THR A 344 -11.82 -36.07 9.24
N THR A 345 -12.80 -36.20 8.32
CA THR A 345 -13.10 -37.47 7.64
C THR A 345 -11.90 -38.00 6.86
N ARG A 346 -11.16 -37.11 6.17
CA ARG A 346 -9.96 -37.49 5.42
C ARG A 346 -8.85 -37.98 6.34
N THR A 347 -8.61 -37.31 7.46
CA THR A 347 -7.62 -37.72 8.47
C THR A 347 -7.97 -39.08 9.07
N GLN A 348 -9.24 -39.31 9.43
CA GLN A 348 -9.72 -40.61 9.93
C GLN A 348 -9.57 -41.72 8.88
N SER A 349 -9.83 -41.42 7.60
CA SER A 349 -9.67 -42.39 6.51
C SER A 349 -8.19 -42.75 6.28
N ILE A 350 -7.29 -41.77 6.34
CA ILE A 350 -5.83 -41.99 6.26
C ILE A 350 -5.35 -42.85 7.43
N ALA A 351 -5.84 -42.59 8.65
CA ALA A 351 -5.50 -43.38 9.84
C ALA A 351 -5.96 -44.85 9.71
N LYS A 352 -7.16 -45.10 9.16
CA LYS A 352 -7.66 -46.45 8.90
C LYS A 352 -6.86 -47.21 7.84
N VAL A 353 -6.39 -46.53 6.78
CA VAL A 353 -5.54 -47.15 5.75
C VAL A 353 -4.18 -47.53 6.32
N ARG A 354 -3.58 -46.68 7.16
CA ARG A 354 -2.29 -46.98 7.82
C ARG A 354 -2.34 -48.20 8.73
N HIS A 355 -3.45 -48.42 9.45
CA HIS A 355 -3.62 -49.62 10.27
C HIS A 355 -3.77 -50.90 9.44
N LYS A 356 -4.42 -50.85 8.27
CA LYS A 356 -4.57 -52.01 7.37
C LYS A 356 -3.29 -52.41 6.63
N THR A 357 -2.32 -51.51 6.49
CA THR A 357 -1.00 -51.80 5.88
C THR A 357 0.06 -52.21 6.90
N ALA A 358 -0.26 -52.13 8.20
CA ALA A 358 0.62 -52.50 9.31
C ALA A 358 0.17 -53.80 10.01
N SER A 359 -0.88 -54.43 9.50
CA SER A 359 -1.29 -55.82 9.79
C SER A 359 -0.95 -56.65 8.57
#